data_AF-A0A534EKN3-F1
#
_entry.id   AF-A0A534EKN3-F1
#
_cell.length_a   1.000
_cell.length_b   1.000
_cell.length_c   1.000
_cell.angle_alpha   90.00
_cell.angle_beta   90.00
_cell.angle_gamma   90.00
#
_symmetry.space_group_name_H-M   'P 1'
#
loop_
_entity.id
_entity.type
_entity.pdbx_description
1 polymer ?
#
loop_
_entity_poly.entity_id
_entity_poly.type
_entity_poly.pdbx_seq_one_letter_code
_entity_poly.pdbx_strand_id
1 'polypeptide(L)'
;MRMHNPPHPGQIIRQLCLEPLGMSMTEAASALGVSRKTLSALLNGRAGISPEMAVRLSIAFGTSSESWMNEQTQHDLWHAEKRRKDLRVSRVAA
;
A
#
# COMPACT_ATOMS: atom_id res chain seq x y z
N MET A 1 15.43 -2.86 -10.40
CA MET A 1 14.60 -2.58 -11.60
C MET A 1 13.25 -2.07 -11.12
N ARG A 2 12.69 -1.01 -11.71
CA ARG A 2 11.32 -0.55 -11.38
C ARG A 2 10.31 -1.57 -11.90
N MET A 3 9.35 -1.97 -11.07
CA MET A 3 8.30 -2.91 -11.45
C MET A 3 7.39 -2.27 -12.52
N HIS A 4 7.03 -3.04 -13.55
CA HIS A 4 6.06 -2.59 -14.55
C HIS A 4 4.65 -2.92 -14.08
N ASN A 5 3.79 -1.92 -13.92
CA ASN A 5 2.41 -2.05 -13.41
C ASN A 5 2.33 -2.70 -12.02
N PRO A 6 2.99 -2.12 -11.00
CA PRO A 6 2.90 -2.60 -9.63
C PRO A 6 1.44 -2.62 -9.14
N PRO A 7 0.97 -3.75 -8.56
CA PRO A 7 -0.37 -3.84 -8.01
C PRO A 7 -0.55 -2.86 -6.85
N HIS A 8 -1.80 -2.51 -6.53
CA HIS A 8 -2.04 -1.66 -5.36
C HIS A 8 -1.71 -2.46 -4.09
N PRO A 9 -0.95 -1.92 -3.11
CA PRO A 9 -0.54 -2.68 -1.93
C PRO A 9 -1.70 -3.28 -1.13
N GLY A 10 -2.87 -2.62 -1.12
CA GLY A 10 -4.10 -3.17 -0.57
C GLY A 10 -4.56 -4.50 -1.18
N GLN A 11 -4.32 -4.73 -2.48
CA GLN A 11 -4.59 -6.02 -3.13
C GLN A 11 -3.60 -7.09 -2.65
N ILE A 12 -2.33 -6.72 -2.46
CA ILE A 12 -1.29 -7.59 -1.91
C ILE A 12 -1.67 -8.03 -0.49
N ILE A 13 -2.08 -7.10 0.38
CA ILE A 13 -2.54 -7.41 1.75
C ILE A 13 -3.69 -8.41 1.72
N ARG A 14 -4.67 -8.21 0.82
CA ARG A 14 -5.81 -9.12 0.71
C ARG A 14 -5.37 -10.53 0.35
N GLN A 15 -4.57 -10.67 -0.70
CA GLN A 15 -4.20 -11.97 -1.27
C GLN A 15 -3.15 -12.71 -0.44
N LEU A 16 -2.19 -11.99 0.16
CA LEU A 16 -1.05 -12.59 0.83
C LEU A 16 -1.17 -12.60 2.36
N CYS A 17 -2.04 -11.78 2.94
CA CYS A 17 -2.21 -11.73 4.40
C CYS A 17 -3.59 -12.23 4.84
N LEU A 18 -4.68 -11.79 4.20
CA LEU A 18 -6.04 -12.10 4.69
C LEU A 18 -6.56 -13.44 4.19
N GLU A 19 -6.49 -13.67 2.88
CA GLU A 19 -7.01 -14.89 2.25
C GLU A 19 -6.34 -16.18 2.78
N PRO A 20 -5.01 -16.25 2.95
CA PRO A 20 -4.35 -17.46 3.48
C PRO A 20 -4.72 -17.77 4.92
N LEU A 21 -5.11 -16.76 5.70
CA LEU A 21 -5.55 -16.91 7.08
C LEU A 21 -7.07 -17.10 7.20
N GLY A 22 -7.82 -17.07 6.09
CA GLY A 22 -9.28 -17.09 6.10
C GLY A 22 -9.90 -15.92 6.87
N MET A 23 -9.16 -14.82 7.04
CA MET A 23 -9.52 -13.74 7.95
C MET A 23 -10.56 -12.82 7.32
N SER A 24 -11.65 -12.56 8.04
CA SER A 24 -12.63 -11.58 7.62
C SER A 24 -12.07 -10.16 7.72
N MET A 25 -12.64 -9.24 6.94
CA MET A 25 -12.27 -7.82 6.99
C MET A 25 -12.50 -7.20 8.38
N THR A 26 -13.46 -7.72 9.17
CA THR A 26 -13.72 -7.22 10.53
C THR A 26 -12.62 -7.67 11.49
N GLU A 27 -12.24 -8.95 11.44
CA GLU A 27 -11.15 -9.49 12.28
C GLU A 27 -9.83 -8.80 11.95
N ALA A 28 -9.53 -8.62 10.67
CA ALA A 28 -8.33 -7.93 10.20
C ALA A 28 -8.27 -6.47 10.68
N ALA A 29 -9.39 -5.74 10.60
CA ALA A 29 -9.44 -4.36 11.06
C ALA A 29 -9.21 -4.29 12.58
N SER A 30 -9.79 -5.22 13.33
CA SER A 30 -9.59 -5.35 14.78
C SER A 30 -8.13 -5.65 15.11
N ALA A 31 -7.52 -6.65 14.45
CA ALA A 31 -6.12 -7.03 14.66
C ALA A 31 -5.14 -5.90 14.34
N LEU A 32 -5.43 -5.11 13.30
CA LEU A 32 -4.64 -3.94 12.93
C LEU A 32 -4.94 -2.70 13.80
N GLY A 33 -5.96 -2.76 14.66
CA GLY A 33 -6.38 -1.64 15.51
C GLY A 33 -6.90 -0.43 14.73
N VAL A 34 -7.59 -0.66 13.60
CA VAL A 34 -8.14 0.39 12.74
C VAL A 34 -9.62 0.19 12.47
N SER A 35 -10.29 1.23 11.97
CA SER A 35 -11.69 1.09 11.57
C SER A 35 -11.82 0.16 10.35
N ARG A 36 -12.92 -0.60 10.28
CA ARG A 36 -13.26 -1.40 9.08
C ARG A 36 -13.33 -0.54 7.82
N LYS A 37 -13.74 0.73 7.93
CA LYS A 37 -13.77 1.68 6.81
C LYS A 37 -12.37 1.99 6.30
N THR A 38 -11.41 2.21 7.20
CA THR A 38 -10.00 2.46 6.87
C THR A 38 -9.42 1.26 6.13
N LEU A 39 -9.57 0.06 6.68
CA LEU A 39 -9.07 -1.15 6.03
C LEU A 39 -9.77 -1.39 4.69
N SER A 40 -11.09 -1.20 4.60
CA SER A 40 -11.84 -1.34 3.35
C SER A 40 -11.35 -0.38 2.25
N ALA A 41 -11.07 0.88 2.59
CA ALA A 41 -10.53 1.84 1.63
C ALA A 41 -9.15 1.38 1.11
N LEU A 42 -8.28 0.91 2.01
CA LEU A 42 -6.98 0.37 1.65
C LEU A 42 -7.07 -0.85 0.73
N LEU A 43 -7.81 -1.89 1.14
CA LEU A 43 -7.94 -3.15 0.39
C LEU A 43 -8.59 -2.97 -0.99
N ASN A 44 -9.45 -1.95 -1.15
CA ASN A 44 -10.10 -1.64 -2.42
C ASN A 44 -9.34 -0.61 -3.27
N GLY A 45 -8.10 -0.27 -2.92
CA GLY A 45 -7.27 0.65 -3.71
C GLY A 45 -7.71 2.11 -3.67
N ARG A 46 -8.51 2.50 -2.69
CA ARG A 46 -9.01 3.87 -2.51
C ARG A 46 -8.15 4.69 -1.55
N ALA A 47 -7.25 4.05 -0.82
CA ALA A 47 -6.28 4.67 0.07
C ALA A 47 -4.97 3.88 0.01
N GLY A 48 -3.84 4.58 0.11
CA GLY A 48 -2.52 3.96 0.21
C GLY A 48 -2.15 3.54 1.63
N ILE A 49 -1.02 2.85 1.77
CA ILE A 49 -0.39 2.52 3.05
C ILE A 49 0.31 3.78 3.61
N SER A 50 -0.12 4.23 4.79
CA SER A 50 0.63 5.22 5.56
C SER A 50 1.78 4.56 6.34
N PRO A 51 2.80 5.32 6.80
CA PRO A 51 3.86 4.77 7.65
C PRO A 51 3.31 4.07 8.91
N GLU A 52 2.30 4.64 9.55
CA GLU A 52 1.65 4.02 10.71
C GLU A 52 0.97 2.70 10.35
N MET A 53 0.29 2.64 9.19
CA MET A 53 -0.31 1.39 8.71
C MET A 53 0.77 0.35 8.40
N ALA A 54 1.90 0.74 7.82
CA ALA A 54 3.02 -0.16 7.54
C ALA A 54 3.56 -0.80 8.83
N VAL A 55 3.68 -0.03 9.92
CA VAL A 55 4.06 -0.56 11.24
C VAL A 55 2.99 -1.49 11.82
N ARG A 56 1.70 -1.16 11.66
CA ARG A 56 0.61 -2.06 12.09
C ARG A 56 0.66 -3.40 11.34
N LEU A 57 0.88 -3.36 10.03
CA LEU A 57 1.01 -4.55 9.19
C LEU A 57 2.26 -5.38 9.55
N SER A 58 3.39 -4.73 9.84
CA SER A 58 4.62 -5.43 10.25
C SER A 58 4.42 -6.21 11.55
N ILE A 59 3.78 -5.58 12.54
CA ILE A 59 3.46 -6.21 13.82
C ILE A 59 2.45 -7.36 13.64
N ALA A 60 1.36 -7.12 12.91
CA ALA A 60 0.27 -8.09 12.79
C ALA A 60 0.63 -9.33 11.96
N PHE A 61 1.48 -9.18 10.93
CA PHE A 61 1.79 -10.25 9.97
C PHE A 61 3.24 -10.71 9.99
N GLY A 62 4.07 -10.22 10.92
CA GLY A 62 5.49 -10.61 11.01
C GLY A 62 6.31 -10.21 9.77
N THR A 63 6.01 -9.05 9.20
CA THR A 63 6.68 -8.51 7.99
C THR A 63 7.51 -7.27 8.32
N SER A 64 8.12 -6.60 7.34
CA SER A 64 8.83 -5.32 7.53
C SER A 64 7.96 -4.15 7.10
N SER A 65 7.99 -3.08 7.91
CA SER A 65 7.30 -1.83 7.60
C SER A 65 7.86 -1.16 6.33
N GLU A 66 9.17 -1.28 6.13
CA GLU A 66 9.91 -0.79 4.96
C GLU A 66 9.49 -1.52 3.70
N SER A 67 9.23 -2.82 3.77
CA SER A 67 8.70 -3.59 2.64
C SER A 67 7.35 -3.04 2.16
N TRP A 68 6.42 -2.77 3.08
CA TRP A 68 5.11 -2.18 2.74
C TRP A 68 5.23 -0.77 2.17
N MET A 69 6.11 0.06 2.74
CA MET A 69 6.37 1.40 2.22
C MET A 69 7.02 1.36 0.84
N ASN A 70 7.88 0.37 0.57
CA ASN A 70 8.45 0.19 -0.76
C ASN A 70 7.38 -0.20 -1.78
N GLU A 71 6.48 -1.14 -1.47
CA GLU A 71 5.35 -1.49 -2.35
C GLU A 71 4.48 -0.27 -2.69
N GLN A 72 4.14 0.54 -1.68
CA GLN A 72 3.41 1.79 -1.88
C GLN A 72 4.18 2.77 -2.77
N THR A 73 5.48 2.94 -2.51
CA THR A 73 6.34 3.85 -3.28
C THR A 73 6.45 3.40 -4.74
N GLN A 74 6.62 2.11 -5.01
CA GLN A 74 6.65 1.58 -6.37
C GLN A 74 5.31 1.85 -7.08
N HIS A 75 4.20 1.59 -6.41
CA HIS A 75 2.86 1.84 -6.94
C HIS A 75 2.64 3.31 -7.30
N ASP A 76 2.93 4.22 -6.38
CA ASP A 76 2.71 5.65 -6.55
C ASP A 76 3.62 6.24 -7.61
N LEU A 77 4.91 5.87 -7.61
CA LEU A 77 5.86 6.35 -8.61
C LEU A 77 5.47 5.88 -10.01
N TRP A 78 5.03 4.63 -10.19
CA TRP A 78 4.61 4.16 -11.50
C TRP A 78 3.40 4.95 -12.04
N HIS A 79 2.42 5.26 -11.19
CA HIS A 79 1.27 6.08 -11.57
C HIS A 79 1.66 7.55 -11.81
N ALA A 80 2.58 8.10 -11.04
CA ALA A 80 3.09 9.45 -11.23
C ALA A 80 3.87 9.58 -12.55
N GLU A 81 4.72 8.61 -12.88
CA GLU A 81 5.52 8.59 -14.11
C GLU A 81 4.65 8.53 -15.37
N LYS A 82 3.47 7.88 -15.31
CA LYS A 82 2.50 7.94 -16.42
C LYS A 82 1.99 9.34 -16.73
N ARG A 83 1.93 10.20 -15.72
CA ARG A 83 1.49 11.60 -15.83
C ARG A 83 2.68 12.55 -15.96
N ARG A 84 3.89 12.05 -16.20
CA ARG A 84 5.12 12.84 -16.25
C ARG A 84 5.02 14.02 -17.23
N LYS A 85 4.35 13.84 -18.37
CA LYS A 85 4.13 14.89 -19.38
C LYS A 85 3.21 16.03 -18.92
N ASP A 86 2.37 15.78 -17.92
CA ASP A 86 1.43 16.75 -17.37
C ASP A 86 2.09 17.59 -16.25
N LEU A 87 3.26 17.15 -15.76
CA LEU A 87 4.02 17.84 -14.72
C LEU A 87 4.73 19.05 -15.32
N ARG A 88 4.32 20.23 -14.90
CA ARG A 88 4.98 21.50 -15.27
C ARG A 88 6.19 21.72 -14.37
N VAL A 89 7.33 21.20 -14.79
CA VAL A 89 8.60 21.32 -14.07
C VAL A 89 9.68 21.87 -15.00
N SER A 90 10.44 22.85 -14.53
CA SER A 90 11.68 23.26 -15.18
C SER A 90 12.81 22.43 -14.58
N ARG A 91 13.77 21.99 -15.41
CA ARG A 91 14.99 21.36 -14.90
C ARG A 91 15.72 22.39 -14.05
N VAL A 92 15.76 22.17 -12.74
CA VAL A 92 16.53 23.00 -11.82
C VAL A 92 17.95 22.43 -11.79
N ALA A 93 18.81 22.97 -12.64
CA ALA A 93 20.25 22.85 -12.50
C ALA A 93 20.90 24.04 -13.22
N ALA A 94 22.12 24.37 -12.82
CA ALA A 94 23.07 24.93 -13.77
C ALA A 94 23.34 23.90 -14.89
#